data_AF-A0A920GDJ4-F1
#
_entry.id   AF-A0A920GDJ4-F1
#
_cell.length_a   1.000
_cell.length_b   1.000
_cell.length_c   1.000
_cell.angle_alpha   90.00
_cell.angle_beta   90.00
_cell.angle_gamma   90.00
#
_symmetry.space_group_name_H-M   'P 1'
#
loop_
_entity.id
_entity.type
_entity.pdbx_description
1 polymer ?
#
loop_
_entity_poly.entity_id
_entity_poly.type
_entity_poly.pdbx_seq_one_letter_code
_entity_poly.pdbx_strand_id
1 'polypeptide(L)'
;MNWQGGSDEAPIALVGKGVCFDTGGISLKPAKGMEDMKWDMGGAAAVTGAMHALAGRKVKRNVVGIIGLVENMPDGNAQRPGDVVTSLSGQTIEVINTDARAGWFWQMC
;
A
#
# COMPACT_ATOMS: atom_id res chain seq x y z
N MET A 1 8.87 -5.29 8.14
CA MET A 1 8.95 -5.63 9.58
C MET A 1 8.98 -7.14 9.70
N ASN A 2 9.88 -7.72 10.48
CA ASN A 2 10.00 -9.18 10.64
C ASN A 2 9.86 -9.58 12.11
N TRP A 3 9.00 -10.54 12.39
CA TRP A 3 8.85 -11.18 13.70
C TRP A 3 9.17 -12.68 13.58
N GLN A 4 10.17 -13.14 14.33
CA GLN A 4 10.64 -14.52 14.34
C GLN A 4 10.34 -15.16 15.69
N GLY A 5 9.09 -15.55 15.90
CA GLY A 5 8.67 -16.26 17.13
C GLY A 5 8.45 -17.76 16.95
N GLY A 6 8.47 -18.25 15.70
CA GLY A 6 8.33 -19.65 15.34
C GLY A 6 9.67 -20.38 15.27
N SER A 7 9.65 -21.60 14.73
CA SER A 7 10.84 -22.35 14.32
C SER A 7 11.07 -22.15 12.82
N ASP A 8 11.28 -23.24 12.06
CA ASP A 8 11.63 -23.19 10.63
C ASP A 8 10.39 -23.11 9.71
N GLU A 9 9.20 -22.80 10.24
CA GLU A 9 8.02 -22.66 9.39
C GLU A 9 8.08 -21.41 8.49
N ALA A 10 7.43 -21.52 7.34
CA ALA A 10 7.20 -20.39 6.46
C ALA A 10 6.44 -19.26 7.19
N PRO A 11 6.89 -17.99 7.05
CA PRO A 11 6.23 -16.88 7.71
C PRO A 11 4.86 -16.59 7.09
N ILE A 12 3.94 -16.06 7.90
CA ILE A 12 2.72 -15.43 7.40
C ILE A 12 3.08 -14.03 6.91
N ALA A 13 2.73 -13.70 5.67
CA ALA A 13 2.90 -12.36 5.12
C ALA A 13 1.63 -11.52 5.30
N LEU A 14 1.77 -10.37 5.96
CA LEU A 14 0.74 -9.34 6.07
C LEU A 14 1.16 -8.17 5.20
N VAL A 15 0.35 -7.81 4.21
CA VAL A 15 0.66 -6.72 3.28
C VAL A 15 -0.38 -5.62 3.38
N GLY A 16 0.07 -4.38 3.62
CA GLY A 16 -0.79 -3.23 3.86
C GLY A 16 -0.54 -2.10 2.87
N LYS A 17 -1.61 -1.62 2.22
CA LYS A 17 -1.59 -0.37 1.45
C LYS A 17 -1.39 0.82 2.39
N GLY A 18 -0.41 1.67 2.08
CA GLY A 18 -0.05 2.84 2.87
C GLY A 18 -0.03 4.13 2.05
N VAL A 19 -1.13 4.45 1.37
CA VAL A 19 -1.26 5.75 0.70
C VAL A 19 -1.59 6.80 1.76
N CYS A 20 -0.58 7.57 2.19
CA CYS A 20 -0.66 8.50 3.31
C CYS A 20 -1.68 9.62 3.08
N PHE A 21 -1.82 10.05 1.82
CA PHE A 21 -2.89 10.92 1.36
C PHE A 21 -3.16 10.64 -0.12
N ASP A 22 -4.44 10.63 -0.50
CA ASP A 22 -4.88 10.30 -1.86
C ASP A 22 -5.78 11.40 -2.42
N THR A 23 -5.23 12.28 -3.26
CA THR A 23 -6.05 13.24 -4.00
C THR A 23 -6.64 12.62 -5.28
N GLY A 24 -6.24 11.41 -5.65
CA GLY A 24 -6.51 10.78 -6.95
C GLY A 24 -5.47 11.05 -8.03
N GLY A 25 -4.42 11.86 -7.75
CA GLY A 25 -3.42 12.25 -8.75
C GLY A 25 -3.98 13.19 -9.81
N ILE A 26 -3.64 12.98 -11.09
CA ILE A 26 -4.19 13.74 -12.23
C ILE A 26 -5.71 13.55 -12.37
N SER A 27 -6.22 12.37 -12.04
CA SER A 27 -7.64 12.04 -11.96
C SER A 27 -8.21 12.52 -10.63
N LEU A 28 -8.16 13.84 -10.42
CA LEU A 28 -8.40 14.47 -9.12
C LEU A 28 -9.79 14.16 -8.57
N LYS A 29 -9.84 13.72 -7.31
CA LYS A 29 -11.09 13.53 -6.56
C LYS A 29 -11.83 14.86 -6.37
N PRO A 30 -13.17 14.83 -6.22
CA PRO A 30 -13.92 15.99 -5.76
C PRO A 30 -13.46 16.44 -4.37
N ALA A 31 -13.60 17.74 -4.07
CA ALA A 31 -13.22 18.30 -2.77
C ALA A 31 -13.96 17.65 -1.58
N LYS A 32 -15.23 17.26 -1.79
CA LYS A 32 -16.05 16.64 -0.75
C LYS A 32 -15.49 15.25 -0.38
N GLY A 33 -15.02 15.10 0.86
CA GLY A 33 -14.49 13.84 1.37
C GLY A 33 -13.01 13.60 1.03
N MET A 34 -12.32 14.58 0.43
CA MET A 34 -10.88 14.48 0.17
C MET A 34 -10.09 14.53 1.48
N GLU A 35 -10.57 15.24 2.49
CA GLU A 35 -10.00 15.32 3.83
C GLU A 35 -9.91 13.96 4.53
N ASP A 36 -10.81 13.03 4.19
CA ASP A 36 -10.84 11.67 4.71
C ASP A 36 -9.81 10.76 4.02
N MET A 37 -9.18 11.21 2.93
CA MET A 37 -8.19 10.40 2.21
C MET A 37 -6.88 10.22 2.98
N LYS A 38 -6.70 10.92 4.10
CA LYS A 38 -5.69 10.58 5.12
C LYS A 38 -5.84 9.14 5.66
N TRP A 39 -7.04 8.57 5.55
CA TRP A 39 -7.33 7.21 6.01
C TRP A 39 -6.97 6.13 4.98
N ASP A 40 -6.52 6.50 3.76
CA ASP A 40 -6.20 5.54 2.69
C ASP A 40 -4.91 4.72 2.97
N MET A 41 -4.21 5.05 4.06
CA MET A 41 -3.12 4.27 4.65
C MET A 41 -3.57 3.27 5.73
N GLY A 42 -4.88 3.12 5.95
CA GLY A 42 -5.43 2.28 7.01
C GLY A 42 -4.95 0.82 6.98
N GLY A 43 -4.68 0.28 5.79
CA GLY A 43 -4.09 -1.06 5.63
C GLY A 43 -2.68 -1.15 6.23
N ALA A 44 -1.81 -0.19 5.94
CA ALA A 44 -0.48 -0.11 6.52
C ALA A 44 -0.51 0.14 8.04
N ALA A 45 -1.46 0.95 8.52
CA ALA A 45 -1.69 1.15 9.96
C ALA A 45 -2.07 -0.17 10.63
N ALA A 46 -3.00 -0.94 10.04
CA ALA A 46 -3.45 -2.23 10.56
C ALA A 46 -2.30 -3.26 10.60
N VAL A 47 -1.49 -3.35 9.55
CA VAL A 47 -0.31 -4.24 9.53
C VAL A 47 0.70 -3.83 10.61
N THR A 48 1.01 -2.54 10.72
CA THR A 48 1.95 -2.04 11.74
C THR A 48 1.44 -2.34 13.16
N GLY A 49 0.16 -2.08 13.43
CA GLY A 49 -0.47 -2.38 14.71
C GLY A 49 -0.50 -3.88 15.02
N ALA A 50 -0.80 -4.72 14.03
CA ALA A 50 -0.77 -6.18 14.16
C ALA A 50 0.64 -6.66 14.51
N MET A 51 1.67 -6.20 13.79
CA MET A 51 3.07 -6.55 14.07
C MET A 51 3.49 -6.14 15.48
N HIS A 52 3.10 -4.93 15.93
CA HIS A 52 3.36 -4.47 17.29
C HIS A 52 2.70 -5.38 18.35
N ALA A 53 1.43 -5.74 18.15
CA ALA A 53 0.70 -6.63 19.06
C ALA A 53 1.27 -8.05 19.09
N LEU A 54 1.69 -8.59 17.94
CA LEU A 54 2.31 -9.92 17.82
C LEU A 54 3.63 -9.98 18.59
N ALA A 55 4.48 -8.97 18.42
CA ALA A 55 5.75 -8.86 19.13
C ALA A 55 5.53 -8.70 20.65
N GLY A 56 4.60 -7.83 21.06
CA GLY A 56 4.27 -7.63 22.47
C GLY A 56 3.71 -8.88 23.16
N ARG A 57 2.98 -9.73 22.43
CA ARG A 57 2.46 -11.00 22.93
C ARG A 57 3.43 -12.18 22.78
N LYS A 58 4.60 -11.98 22.18
CA LYS A 58 5.60 -13.03 21.91
C LYS A 58 4.98 -14.24 21.20
N VAL A 59 4.18 -13.98 20.16
CA VAL A 59 3.47 -15.04 19.44
C VAL A 59 4.46 -16.06 18.86
N LYS A 60 4.18 -17.36 19.06
CA LYS A 60 5.01 -18.47 18.59
C LYS A 60 4.81 -18.79 17.11
N ARG A 61 4.90 -17.78 16.25
CA ARG A 61 4.79 -17.88 14.79
C ARG A 61 5.68 -16.86 14.12
N ASN A 62 6.21 -17.22 12.95
CA ASN A 62 6.93 -16.29 12.07
C ASN A 62 5.93 -15.43 11.29
N VAL A 63 6.10 -14.11 11.33
CA VAL A 63 5.24 -13.15 10.61
C VAL A 63 6.08 -12.05 9.99
N VAL A 64 5.79 -11.72 8.73
CA VAL A 64 6.42 -10.63 7.99
C VAL A 64 5.35 -9.60 7.64
N GLY A 65 5.55 -8.36 8.08
CA GLY A 65 4.71 -7.22 7.74
C GLY A 65 5.37 -6.36 6.66
N ILE A 66 4.72 -6.21 5.51
CA ILE A 66 5.14 -5.39 4.38
C ILE A 66 4.13 -4.25 4.20
N ILE A 67 4.61 -3.03 4.08
CA ILE A 67 3.77 -1.86 3.82
C ILE A 67 4.41 -1.01 2.71
N GLY A 68 3.60 -0.58 1.75
CA GLY A 68 4.02 0.37 0.72
C GLY A 68 3.55 1.77 1.12
N LEU A 69 4.49 2.69 1.33
CA LEU A 69 4.20 4.07 1.78
C LEU A 69 4.41 5.04 0.63
N VAL A 70 3.35 5.77 0.25
CA VAL A 70 3.37 6.76 -0.83
C VAL A 70 2.33 7.85 -0.57
N GLU A 71 2.41 8.97 -1.30
CA GLU A 71 1.30 9.91 -1.46
C GLU A 71 0.89 9.93 -2.94
N ASN A 72 -0.41 10.06 -3.21
CA ASN A 72 -0.93 10.22 -4.56
C ASN A 72 -1.41 11.66 -4.74
N MET A 73 -0.60 12.47 -5.41
CA MET A 73 -0.77 13.92 -5.53
C MET A 73 -0.75 14.35 -7.01
N PRO A 74 -1.50 15.40 -7.41
CA PRO A 74 -1.30 16.03 -8.70
C PRO A 74 0.03 16.78 -8.70
N ASP A 75 0.81 16.61 -9.76
CA ASP A 75 2.05 17.34 -10.00
C ASP A 75 2.33 17.37 -11.53
N GLY A 76 3.25 18.23 -11.97
CA GLY A 76 3.70 18.26 -13.36
C GLY A 76 4.37 16.97 -13.83
N ASN A 77 4.95 16.19 -12.91
CA ASN A 77 5.55 14.88 -13.16
C ASN A 77 4.69 13.70 -12.67
N ALA A 78 3.43 13.95 -12.32
CA ALA A 78 2.54 12.87 -11.88
C ALA A 78 2.24 11.89 -13.01
N GLN A 79 1.95 10.64 -12.63
CA GLN A 79 1.45 9.63 -13.56
C GLN A 79 0.16 10.12 -14.22
N ARG A 80 -0.01 9.84 -15.52
CA ARG A 80 -1.12 10.33 -16.33
C ARG A 80 -1.98 9.17 -16.83
N PRO A 81 -3.28 9.42 -17.06
CA PRO A 81 -4.09 8.52 -17.86
C PRO A 81 -3.45 8.24 -19.23
N GLY A 82 -3.34 6.98 -19.62
CA GLY A 82 -2.66 6.50 -20.82
C GLY A 82 -1.20 6.09 -20.63
N ASP A 83 -0.59 6.36 -19.47
CA ASP A 83 0.76 5.85 -19.19
C ASP A 83 0.72 4.31 -19.04
N VAL A 84 1.70 3.61 -19.62
CA VAL A 84 1.90 2.17 -19.46
C VAL A 84 3.09 1.95 -18.55
N VAL A 85 2.88 1.21 -17.47
CA VAL A 85 3.92 0.91 -16.48
C VAL A 85 4.16 -0.58 -16.38
N THR A 86 5.38 -0.94 -16.02
CA THR A 86 5.77 -2.33 -15.75
C THR A 86 5.72 -2.57 -14.25
N SER A 87 4.94 -3.57 -13.85
CA SER A 87 4.86 -4.06 -12.47
C SER A 87 6.12 -4.82 -12.06
N LEU A 88 6.31 -5.07 -10.76
CA LEU A 88 7.43 -5.86 -10.28
C LEU A 88 7.34 -7.32 -10.77
N SER A 89 6.13 -7.83 -10.99
CA SER A 89 5.90 -9.13 -11.65
C SER A 89 6.29 -9.18 -13.14
N GLY A 90 6.64 -8.04 -13.75
CA GLY A 90 7.02 -7.90 -15.17
C GLY A 90 5.84 -7.71 -16.13
N GLN A 91 4.60 -7.75 -15.63
CA GLN A 91 3.40 -7.45 -16.43
C GLN A 91 3.27 -5.94 -16.68
N THR A 92 2.75 -5.57 -17.85
CA THR A 92 2.45 -4.18 -18.18
C THR A 92 1.02 -3.82 -17.78
N ILE A 93 0.84 -2.59 -17.29
CA ILE A 93 -0.44 -2.06 -16.81
C ILE A 93 -0.66 -0.71 -17.49
N GLU A 94 -1.75 -0.59 -18.24
CA GLU A 94 -2.21 0.71 -18.75
C GLU A 94 -2.99 1.42 -17.64
N VAL A 95 -2.57 2.63 -17.30
CA VAL A 95 -3.24 3.45 -16.30
C VAL A 95 -4.31 4.29 -16.98
N ILE A 96 -5.57 3.86 -16.89
CA ILE A 96 -6.71 4.64 -17.42
C ILE A 96 -7.25 5.66 -16.42
N ASN A 97 -6.96 5.47 -15.13
CA ASN A 97 -7.39 6.35 -14.04
C ASN A 97 -6.35 6.29 -12.90
N THR A 98 -5.81 7.44 -12.53
CA THR A 98 -4.76 7.56 -11.50
C THR A 98 -5.32 7.49 -10.07
N ASP A 99 -6.65 7.59 -9.93
CA ASP A 99 -7.40 7.33 -8.70
C ASP A 99 -7.84 5.85 -8.57
N ALA A 100 -7.34 4.97 -9.45
CA ALA A 100 -7.57 3.54 -9.32
C ALA A 100 -6.83 3.02 -8.07
N ARG A 101 -7.51 3.03 -6.93
CA ARG A 101 -7.02 2.64 -5.60
C ARG A 101 -6.39 1.25 -5.52
N ALA A 102 -6.68 0.35 -6.48
CA ALA A 102 -6.07 -0.97 -6.58
C ALA A 102 -4.76 -0.97 -7.39
N GLY A 103 -4.63 -0.15 -8.44
CA GLY A 103 -3.55 -0.24 -9.43
C GLY A 103 -2.15 0.08 -8.89
N TRP A 104 -2.04 1.00 -7.93
CA TRP A 104 -0.75 1.39 -7.35
C TRP A 104 -0.07 0.27 -6.55
N PHE A 105 -0.87 -0.52 -5.85
CA PHE A 105 -0.37 -1.68 -5.13
C PHE A 105 0.13 -2.77 -6.09
N TRP A 106 -0.52 -2.91 -7.25
CA TRP A 106 -0.10 -3.84 -8.31
C TRP A 106 1.17 -3.41 -9.05
N GLN A 107 1.54 -2.12 -9.05
CA GLN A 107 2.85 -1.72 -9.59
C GLN A 107 4.02 -2.17 -8.70
N MET A 108 3.78 -2.25 -7.38
CA MET A 108 4.78 -2.68 -6.39
C MET A 108 4.88 -4.21 -6.24
N CYS A 109 3.95 -4.98 -6.83
CA CYS A 109 3.93 -6.44 -6.82
C CYS A 109 4.17 -7.02 -8.21
#